data_AF-A0A2Y9C449-F1
#
_entry.id   AF-A0A2Y9C449-F1
#
_cell.length_a   1.000
_cell.length_b   1.000
_cell.length_c   1.000
_cell.angle_alpha   90.00
_cell.angle_beta   90.00
_cell.angle_gamma   90.00
#
_symmetry.space_group_name_H-M   'P 1'
#
loop_
_entity.id
_entity.type
_entity.pdbx_description
1 polymer ?
#
loop_
_entity_poly.entity_id
_entity_poly.type
_entity_poly.pdbx_seq_one_letter_code
_entity_poly.pdbx_strand_id
1 'polypeptide(L)'
;MVKEHGCPLGCVVLLWVDFAEKGASAAGIDRMLERTASLSMTLAGEKCIHMAAWFEEKNARVVKYKVNSAESAYELVWRLLDIEPYEDREMAGIAYEDAFLGEHFSSIVVIDGQGNMKINGETQELLQL
;
A
#
# COMPACT_ATOMS: atom_id res chain seq x y z
N MET A 1 -7.93 2.81 -30.07
CA MET A 1 -7.74 3.82 -29.01
C MET A 1 -6.62 3.30 -28.12
N VAL A 2 -5.41 3.83 -28.28
CA VAL A 2 -4.21 3.37 -27.54
C VAL A 2 -4.18 4.19 -26.25
N LYS A 3 -4.33 3.54 -25.08
CA LYS A 3 -4.14 4.21 -23.78
C LYS A 3 -2.64 4.46 -23.62
N GLU A 4 -2.26 5.73 -23.49
CA GLU A 4 -0.86 6.11 -23.22
C GLU A 4 -0.46 5.59 -21.84
N HIS A 5 0.72 4.97 -21.77
CA HIS A 5 1.26 4.36 -20.56
C HIS A 5 1.74 5.48 -19.64
N GLY A 6 1.02 5.74 -18.56
CA GLY A 6 1.35 6.80 -17.61
C GLY A 6 2.08 6.22 -16.41
N CYS A 7 3.33 6.63 -16.17
CA CYS A 7 3.87 6.56 -14.82
C CYS A 7 3.00 7.47 -13.93
N PRO A 8 2.48 7.02 -12.78
CA PRO A 8 1.59 7.81 -11.94
C PRO A 8 2.31 9.05 -11.39
N LEU A 9 2.28 10.17 -12.13
CA LEU A 9 2.79 11.51 -11.79
C LEU A 9 3.94 11.54 -10.76
N GLY A 10 5.06 10.88 -11.09
CA GLY A 10 6.28 10.89 -10.28
C GLY A 10 6.31 9.97 -9.05
N CYS A 11 5.32 9.09 -8.87
CA CYS A 11 5.34 8.07 -7.81
C CYS A 11 6.15 6.86 -8.30
N VAL A 12 7.34 6.65 -7.72
CA VAL A 12 8.24 5.57 -8.13
C VAL A 12 7.99 4.26 -7.38
N VAL A 13 7.40 4.35 -6.18
CA VAL A 13 7.09 3.19 -5.32
C VAL A 13 5.58 3.11 -5.07
N LEU A 14 5.04 1.90 -5.12
CA LEU A 14 3.72 1.55 -4.60
C LEU A 14 3.87 0.86 -3.25
N LEU A 15 3.25 1.41 -2.21
CA LEU A 15 2.99 0.75 -0.94
C LEU A 15 1.56 0.21 -0.96
N TRP A 16 1.40 -1.08 -1.19
CA TRP A 16 0.13 -1.78 -1.16
C TRP A 16 -0.12 -2.37 0.24
N VAL A 17 -1.17 -1.89 0.90
CA VAL A 17 -1.62 -2.39 2.20
C VAL A 17 -2.69 -3.45 1.97
N ASP A 18 -2.28 -4.71 2.10
CA ASP A 18 -3.12 -5.89 1.87
C ASP A 18 -3.82 -6.32 3.17
N PHE A 19 -4.86 -5.57 3.54
CA PHE A 19 -5.59 -5.77 4.79
C PHE A 19 -6.76 -6.75 4.66
N ALA A 20 -6.45 -8.01 4.34
CA ALA A 20 -7.46 -9.07 4.32
C ALA A 20 -7.88 -9.48 5.75
N GLU A 21 -9.18 -9.70 5.99
CA GLU A 21 -9.70 -10.15 7.28
C GLU A 21 -9.17 -11.54 7.65
N LYS A 22 -9.09 -12.43 6.65
CA LYS A 22 -8.59 -13.78 6.86
C LYS A 22 -7.13 -13.75 7.31
N GLY A 23 -6.93 -14.06 8.59
CA GLY A 23 -5.62 -14.10 9.23
C GLY A 23 -5.29 -12.82 10.00
N ALA A 24 -6.10 -11.76 9.92
CA ALA A 24 -5.89 -10.54 10.70
C ALA A 24 -5.89 -10.83 12.21
N SER A 25 -4.94 -10.22 12.92
CA SER A 25 -4.85 -10.27 14.38
C SER A 25 -4.51 -8.87 14.88
N ALA A 26 -4.89 -8.52 16.12
CA ALA A 26 -4.58 -7.19 16.68
C ALA A 26 -3.08 -6.87 16.60
N ALA A 27 -2.22 -7.83 16.99
CA ALA A 27 -0.77 -7.69 16.88
C ALA A 27 -0.28 -7.61 15.42
N GLY A 28 -0.95 -8.29 14.49
CA GLY A 28 -0.66 -8.21 13.05
C GLY A 28 -1.01 -6.84 12.47
N ILE A 29 -2.15 -6.28 12.88
CA ILE A 29 -2.61 -4.94 12.50
C ILE A 29 -1.65 -3.89 13.03
N ASP A 30 -1.27 -3.96 14.31
CA ASP A 30 -0.29 -3.04 14.88
C ASP A 30 1.03 -3.05 14.09
N ARG A 31 1.53 -4.25 13.72
CA ARG A 31 2.74 -4.40 12.90
C ARG A 31 2.55 -3.87 11.47
N MET A 32 1.40 -4.11 10.86
CA MET A 32 1.07 -3.59 9.53
C MET A 32 1.07 -2.07 9.53
N LEU A 33 0.41 -1.45 10.51
CA LEU A 33 0.36 0.00 10.69
C LEU A 33 1.75 0.58 10.93
N GLU A 34 2.50 0.02 11.89
CA GLU A 34 3.86 0.44 12.22
C GLU A 34 4.76 0.38 10.98
N ARG A 35 4.78 -0.75 10.27
CA ARG A 35 5.63 -0.94 9.09
C ARG A 35 5.25 -0.02 7.94
N THR A 36 3.97 0.14 7.67
CA THR A 36 3.49 1.03 6.61
C THR A 36 3.85 2.49 6.93
N ALA A 37 3.61 2.92 8.17
CA ALA A 37 3.94 4.27 8.63
C ALA A 37 5.46 4.52 8.60
N SER A 38 6.26 3.62 9.18
CA SER A 38 7.72 3.74 9.21
C SER A 38 8.30 3.81 7.80
N LEU A 39 7.88 2.92 6.90
CA LEU A 39 8.37 2.91 5.52
C LEU A 39 7.96 4.18 4.76
N SER A 40 6.69 4.59 4.88
CA SER A 40 6.20 5.84 4.27
C SER A 40 7.00 7.06 4.75
N MET A 41 7.28 7.15 6.05
CA MET A 41 8.06 8.23 6.64
C MET A 41 9.51 8.22 6.15
N THR A 42 10.15 7.04 6.08
CA THR A 42 11.51 6.90 5.52
C THR A 42 11.55 7.34 4.06
N LEU A 43 10.62 6.86 3.22
CA LEU A 43 10.54 7.25 1.82
C LEU A 43 10.32 8.77 1.66
N ALA A 44 9.42 9.35 2.45
CA ALA A 44 9.19 10.79 2.44
C ALA A 44 10.42 11.59 2.88
N GLY A 45 11.16 11.11 3.89
CA GLY A 45 12.42 11.70 4.36
C GLY A 45 13.51 11.72 3.28
N GLU A 46 13.60 10.65 2.49
CA GLU A 46 14.49 10.53 1.33
C GLU A 46 13.95 11.23 0.07
N LYS A 47 12.87 12.03 0.20
CA LYS A 47 12.21 12.75 -0.90
C LYS A 47 11.68 11.82 -2.01
N CYS A 48 11.43 10.56 -1.67
CA CYS A 48 10.82 9.58 -2.56
C CYS A 48 9.29 9.77 -2.55
N ILE A 49 8.78 10.35 -3.64
CA ILE A 49 7.33 10.41 -3.88
C ILE A 49 6.82 8.99 -4.15
N HIS A 50 5.81 8.56 -3.38
CA HIS A 50 5.27 7.22 -3.46
C HIS A 50 3.75 7.23 -3.34
N MET A 51 3.15 6.13 -3.79
CA MET A 51 1.71 5.89 -3.69
C MET A 51 1.47 4.91 -2.56
N ALA A 52 0.61 5.26 -1.60
CA ALA A 52 0.02 4.29 -0.69
C ALA A 52 -1.38 3.92 -1.19
N ALA A 53 -1.72 2.64 -1.17
CA ALA A 53 -3.03 2.18 -1.62
C ALA A 53 -3.52 0.95 -0.87
N TRP A 54 -4.84 0.83 -0.77
CA TRP A 54 -5.53 -0.29 -0.13
C TRP A 54 -6.89 -0.51 -0.78
N PHE A 55 -7.44 -1.71 -0.61
CA PHE A 55 -8.78 -2.03 -1.07
C PHE A 55 -9.84 -1.62 -0.03
N GLU A 56 -10.95 -1.05 -0.48
CA GLU A 56 -12.09 -0.64 0.32
C GLU A 56 -13.34 -1.39 -0.17
N GLU A 57 -13.71 -2.47 0.54
CA GLU A 57 -14.77 -3.40 0.12
C GLU A 57 -16.15 -2.75 0.05
N LYS A 58 -16.50 -1.88 1.02
CA LYS A 58 -17.78 -1.16 1.04
C LYS A 58 -18.08 -0.36 -0.24
N ASN A 59 -17.03 0.09 -0.94
CA ASN A 59 -17.13 0.85 -2.19
C ASN A 59 -16.58 0.08 -3.39
N ALA A 60 -16.18 -1.18 -3.21
CA ALA A 60 -15.59 -2.06 -4.22
C ALA A 60 -14.48 -1.37 -5.04
N ARG A 61 -13.56 -0.67 -4.36
CA ARG A 61 -12.53 0.13 -5.05
C ARG A 61 -11.19 0.11 -4.35
N VAL A 62 -10.14 0.44 -5.09
CA VAL A 62 -8.84 0.80 -4.53
C VAL A 62 -8.80 2.28 -4.18
N VAL A 63 -8.48 2.59 -2.93
CA VAL A 63 -8.15 3.95 -2.51
C VAL A 63 -6.66 4.17 -2.78
N LYS A 64 -6.33 5.26 -3.48
CA LYS A 64 -4.97 5.68 -3.80
C LYS A 64 -4.67 6.99 -3.10
N TYR A 65 -3.53 7.07 -2.42
CA TYR A 65 -3.08 8.24 -1.70
C TYR A 65 -1.62 8.55 -2.03
N LYS A 66 -1.38 9.72 -2.64
CA LYS A 66 -0.05 10.17 -3.00
C LYS A 66 0.64 10.80 -1.78
N VAL A 67 1.82 10.29 -1.46
CA VAL A 67 2.70 10.84 -0.42
C VAL A 67 3.85 11.58 -1.12
N ASN A 68 3.95 12.88 -0.91
CA ASN A 68 4.96 13.74 -1.53
C ASN A 68 5.67 14.68 -0.54
N SER A 69 5.31 14.61 0.73
CA SER A 69 5.83 15.42 1.82
C SER A 69 5.71 14.67 3.16
N ALA A 70 6.43 15.13 4.18
CA ALA A 70 6.26 14.61 5.54
C ALA A 70 4.82 14.80 6.05
N GLU A 71 4.18 15.93 5.73
CA GLU A 71 2.78 16.20 6.09
C GLU A 71 1.82 15.15 5.50
N SER A 72 1.95 14.86 4.20
CA SER A 72 1.15 13.81 3.57
C SER A 72 1.44 12.41 4.15
N ALA A 73 2.67 12.16 4.62
CA ALA A 73 3.00 10.91 5.29
C ALA A 73 2.29 10.79 6.65
N TYR A 74 2.18 11.88 7.42
CA TYR A 74 1.37 11.89 8.66
C TYR A 74 -0.13 11.73 8.36
N GLU A 75 -0.65 12.36 7.32
CA GLU A 75 -2.04 12.15 6.88
C GLU A 75 -2.32 10.70 6.48
N LEU A 76 -1.37 10.02 5.84
CA LEU A 76 -1.49 8.60 5.55
C LEU A 76 -1.69 7.80 6.83
N VAL A 77 -0.91 8.07 7.89
CA VAL A 77 -1.06 7.36 9.18
C VAL A 77 -2.48 7.49 9.72
N TRP A 78 -3.06 8.69 9.69
CA TRP A 78 -4.45 8.89 10.11
C TRP A 78 -5.44 8.09 9.28
N ARG A 79 -5.26 8.05 7.96
CA ARG A 79 -6.12 7.25 7.06
C ARG A 79 -6.01 5.76 7.34
N LEU A 80 -4.80 5.28 7.64
CA LEU A 80 -4.54 3.88 7.97
C LEU A 80 -5.20 3.45 9.28
N LEU A 81 -5.47 4.37 10.21
CA LEU A 81 -6.23 4.04 11.44
C LEU A 81 -7.72 3.77 11.16
N ASP A 82 -8.25 4.29 10.04
CA ASP A 82 -9.66 4.19 9.66
C ASP A 82 -9.94 3.09 8.61
N ILE A 83 -8.92 2.35 8.16
CA ILE A 83 -9.13 1.28 7.18
C ILE A 83 -9.81 0.07 7.83
N GLU A 84 -10.71 -0.55 7.07
CA GLU A 84 -11.43 -1.76 7.47
C GLU A 84 -10.85 -2.96 6.71
N PRO A 85 -10.75 -4.14 7.35
CA PRO A 85 -10.33 -5.34 6.64
C PRO A 85 -11.37 -5.76 5.61
N TYR A 86 -10.93 -6.46 4.57
CA TYR A 86 -11.82 -6.97 3.53
C TYR A 86 -11.89 -8.51 3.52
N GLU A 87 -13.04 -9.06 3.12
CA GLU A 87 -13.24 -10.51 2.99
C GLU A 87 -13.04 -11.01 1.56
N ASP A 88 -13.60 -10.31 0.57
CA ASP A 88 -13.63 -10.75 -0.84
C ASP A 88 -12.29 -10.49 -1.55
N ARG A 89 -11.42 -11.50 -1.52
CA ARG A 89 -10.12 -11.50 -2.22
C ARG A 89 -10.23 -11.47 -3.74
N GLU A 90 -11.30 -12.02 -4.32
CA GLU A 90 -11.47 -12.02 -5.76
C GLU A 90 -11.80 -10.60 -6.23
N MET A 91 -12.75 -9.94 -5.55
CA MET A 91 -13.09 -8.55 -5.79
C MET A 91 -11.90 -7.61 -5.55
N ALA A 92 -11.14 -7.82 -4.47
CA ALA A 92 -9.93 -7.05 -4.20
C ALA A 92 -8.90 -7.17 -5.34
N GLY A 93 -8.70 -8.38 -5.86
CA GLY A 93 -7.81 -8.64 -7.00
C GLY A 93 -8.26 -7.94 -8.28
N ILE A 94 -9.54 -8.04 -8.63
CA ILE A 94 -10.13 -7.35 -9.80
C ILE A 94 -9.98 -5.84 -9.66
N ALA A 95 -10.30 -5.29 -8.47
CA ALA A 95 -10.18 -3.85 -8.21
C ALA A 95 -8.73 -3.37 -8.27
N TYR A 96 -7.78 -4.19 -7.80
CA TYR A 96 -6.34 -3.90 -7.91
C TYR A 96 -5.90 -3.83 -9.37
N GLU A 97 -6.24 -4.84 -10.17
CA GLU A 97 -5.88 -4.89 -11.59
C GLU A 97 -6.48 -3.71 -12.36
N ASP A 98 -7.76 -3.41 -12.16
CA ASP A 98 -8.42 -2.26 -12.81
C ASP A 98 -7.80 -0.93 -12.38
N ALA A 99 -7.52 -0.78 -11.09
CA ALA A 99 -6.93 0.44 -10.55
C ALA A 99 -5.54 0.71 -11.12
N PHE A 100 -4.68 -0.30 -11.23
CA PHE A 100 -3.28 -0.11 -11.64
C PHE A 100 -3.01 -0.53 -13.10
N LEU A 101 -4.05 -0.76 -13.89
CA LEU A 101 -3.91 -1.13 -15.30
C LEU A 101 -3.13 -0.06 -16.09
N GLY A 102 -1.94 -0.43 -16.57
CA GLY A 102 -1.08 0.46 -17.34
C GLY A 102 -0.28 1.45 -16.49
N GLU A 103 -0.34 1.35 -15.16
CA GLU A 103 0.58 2.05 -14.26
C GLU A 103 1.84 1.21 -14.03
N HIS A 104 2.99 1.86 -14.00
CA HIS A 104 4.27 1.23 -13.73
C HIS A 104 4.94 1.85 -12.52
N PHE A 105 5.37 1.01 -11.58
CA PHE A 105 6.17 1.38 -10.42
C PHE A 105 7.55 0.73 -10.53
N SER A 106 8.58 1.42 -10.05
CA SER A 106 9.92 0.85 -9.95
C SER A 106 9.99 -0.24 -8.88
N SER A 107 9.22 -0.08 -7.81
CA SER A 107 9.11 -1.05 -6.74
C SER A 107 7.68 -1.11 -6.23
N ILE A 108 7.20 -2.33 -5.97
CA ILE A 108 5.93 -2.60 -5.32
C ILE A 108 6.23 -3.28 -3.99
N VAL A 109 5.84 -2.63 -2.90
CA VAL A 109 5.93 -3.17 -1.55
C VAL A 109 4.53 -3.56 -1.11
N VAL A 110 4.34 -4.83 -0.76
CA VAL A 110 3.11 -5.34 -0.18
C VAL A 110 3.33 -5.54 1.31
N ILE A 111 2.45 -4.99 2.13
CA ILE A 111 2.41 -5.23 3.58
C ILE A 111 1.07 -5.86 3.89
N ASP A 112 1.06 -7.10 4.37
CA ASP A 112 -0.16 -7.82 4.71
C ASP A 112 -0.69 -7.47 6.10
N GLY A 113 -1.92 -7.89 6.41
CA GLY A 113 -2.56 -7.74 7.74
C GLY A 113 -1.85 -8.45 8.91
N GLN A 114 -0.70 -9.10 8.69
CA GLN A 114 0.19 -9.63 9.74
C GLN A 114 1.48 -8.80 9.89
N GLY A 115 1.67 -7.79 9.04
CA GLY A 115 2.88 -6.99 8.94
C GLY A 115 4.01 -7.66 8.15
N ASN A 116 3.76 -8.77 7.45
CA ASN A 116 4.78 -9.33 6.57
C ASN A 116 4.94 -8.43 5.35
N MET A 117 6.19 -8.27 4.90
CA MET A 117 6.52 -7.41 3.79
C MET A 117 7.06 -8.24 2.62
N LYS A 118 6.55 -7.95 1.42
CA LYS A 118 7.11 -8.44 0.16
C LYS A 118 7.49 -7.28 -0.73
N ILE A 119 8.66 -7.33 -1.34
CA ILE A 119 9.13 -6.32 -2.30
C ILE A 119 9.23 -7.01 -3.65
N ASN A 120 8.48 -6.54 -4.65
CA ASN A 120 8.42 -7.11 -5.99
C ASN A 120 8.13 -8.63 -5.99
N GLY A 121 7.35 -9.10 -5.01
CA GLY A 121 7.02 -10.52 -4.83
C GLY A 121 7.99 -11.32 -3.97
N GLU A 122 9.17 -10.79 -3.65
CA GLU A 122 10.16 -11.44 -2.80
C GLU A 122 9.91 -11.12 -1.32
N THR A 123 9.95 -12.14 -0.45
CA THR A 123 9.76 -11.95 1.00
C THR A 123 11.04 -11.41 1.61
N GLN A 124 10.93 -10.31 2.35
CA GLN A 124 12.06 -9.74 3.11
C GLN A 124 11.96 -10.19 4.56
N GLU A 125 12.88 -11.05 5.00
CA GLU A 125 13.19 -11.16 6.42
C GLU A 125 13.97 -9.90 6.79
N LEU A 126 13.36 -8.99 7.55
CA LEU A 126 14.08 -7.85 8.10
C LEU A 126 15.28 -8.40 8.88
N LEU A 127 16.48 -8.01 8.47
CA LEU A 127 17.70 -8.17 9.27
C LEU A 127 17.39 -7.57 10.65
N GLN A 128 17.36 -8.41 11.68
CA GLN A 128 17.35 -7.94 13.06
C GLN A 128 18.66 -7.19 13.27
N LEU A 129 18.58 -5.86 13.33
CA LEU A 129 19.67 -4.99 13.79
C LEU A 129 19.80 -5.07 15.32
#